data_AF-A0A6L8FPB8-F1
#
_entry.id   AF-A0A6L8FPB8-F1
#
_cell.length_a   1.000
_cell.length_b   1.000
_cell.length_c   1.000
_cell.angle_alpha   90.00
_cell.angle_beta   90.00
_cell.angle_gamma   90.00
#
_symmetry.space_group_name_H-M   'P 1'
#
loop_
_entity.id
_entity.type
_entity.pdbx_description
1 polymer ?
#
loop_
_entity_poly.entity_id
_entity_poly.type
_entity_poly.pdbx_seq_one_letter_code
_entity_poly.pdbx_strand_id
1 'polypeptide(L)'
;MTDKHGFTLIELLIVLVIIGILAAIAVPQFSKAREKAYFAAMKADMRNLAAQQELYYATEYSYTSSLADLGFVASEAVNVTPVASTSGWSATATHDALGASEGCAIYYGTATPPTIGSVTPEAEGQVVCTQ
;
A
#
# COMPACT_ATOMS: atom_id res chain seq x y z
N MET A 1 -31.19 48.08 -22.50
CA MET A 1 -30.72 48.45 -21.14
C MET A 1 -30.12 47.19 -20.57
N THR A 2 -28.81 47.15 -20.37
CA THR A 2 -28.11 45.93 -19.94
C THR A 2 -27.92 46.04 -18.45
N ASP A 3 -28.79 45.38 -17.67
CA ASP A 3 -28.65 45.26 -16.23
C ASP A 3 -27.35 44.54 -15.90
N LYS A 4 -26.32 45.31 -15.54
CA LYS A 4 -25.10 44.78 -14.96
C LYS A 4 -25.40 44.45 -13.49
N HIS A 5 -25.96 43.27 -13.27
CA HIS A 5 -26.01 42.67 -11.93
C HIS A 5 -24.58 42.36 -11.50
N GLY A 6 -24.04 43.21 -10.63
CA GLY A 6 -22.77 42.96 -9.95
C GLY A 6 -22.95 41.92 -8.86
N PHE A 7 -22.05 40.95 -8.81
CA PHE A 7 -21.95 39.97 -7.72
C PHE A 7 -21.69 40.72 -6.40
N THR A 8 -22.44 40.43 -5.33
CA THR A 8 -22.19 41.09 -4.05
C THR A 8 -21.01 40.42 -3.33
N LEU A 9 -20.24 41.22 -2.58
CA LEU A 9 -19.16 40.71 -1.73
C LEU A 9 -19.67 39.72 -0.68
N ILE A 10 -20.90 39.92 -0.18
CA ILE A 10 -21.49 39.04 0.82
C ILE A 10 -21.87 37.67 0.25
N GLU A 11 -22.32 37.61 -1.01
CA GLU A 11 -22.60 36.34 -1.69
C GLU A 11 -21.32 35.51 -1.85
N LEU A 12 -20.21 36.13 -2.25
CA LEU A 12 -18.92 35.42 -2.35
C LEU A 12 -18.40 34.99 -0.98
N LEU A 13 -18.60 35.79 0.07
CA LEU A 13 -18.19 35.43 1.44
C LEU A 13 -18.92 34.19 1.95
N ILE A 14 -20.24 34.12 1.80
CA ILE A 14 -21.02 32.95 2.27
C ILE A 14 -20.60 31.68 1.52
N VAL A 15 -20.37 31.78 0.21
CA VAL A 15 -19.92 30.64 -0.61
C VAL A 15 -18.56 30.11 -0.13
N LEU A 16 -17.59 31.00 0.13
CA LEU A 16 -16.28 30.59 0.64
C LEU A 16 -16.37 29.94 2.03
N VAL A 17 -17.24 30.42 2.89
CA VAL A 17 -17.47 29.81 4.21
C VAL A 17 -18.03 28.40 4.07
N ILE A 18 -19.01 28.18 3.20
CA ILE A 18 -19.59 26.85 2.98
C ILE A 18 -18.56 25.89 2.37
N ILE A 19 -17.82 26.32 1.34
CA ILE A 19 -16.75 25.50 0.74
C ILE A 19 -15.65 25.19 1.77
N GLY A 20 -15.31 26.15 2.62
CA GLY A 20 -14.33 25.98 3.70
C GLY A 20 -14.75 24.89 4.70
N ILE A 21 -16.02 24.87 5.12
CA ILE A 21 -16.55 23.85 6.03
C ILE A 21 -16.53 22.47 5.36
N LEU A 22 -16.97 22.37 4.10
CA LEU A 22 -16.97 21.11 3.36
C LEU A 22 -15.54 20.58 3.15
N ALA A 23 -14.60 21.45 2.78
CA ALA A 23 -13.20 21.09 2.58
C ALA A 23 -12.54 20.60 3.89
N ALA A 24 -12.84 21.24 5.02
CA ALA A 24 -12.30 20.85 6.32
C ALA A 24 -12.66 19.41 6.72
N ILE A 25 -13.83 18.92 6.32
CA ILE A 25 -14.27 17.54 6.57
C ILE A 25 -13.74 16.59 5.49
N ALA A 26 -13.80 17.00 4.23
CA ALA A 26 -13.47 16.14 3.09
C ALA A 26 -11.98 15.80 3.00
N VAL A 27 -11.09 16.76 3.25
CA VAL A 27 -9.63 16.58 3.14
C VAL A 27 -9.10 15.46 4.06
N PRO A 28 -9.33 15.45 5.39
CA PRO A 28 -8.83 14.39 6.25
C PRO A 28 -9.46 13.03 5.93
N GLN A 29 -10.72 13.00 5.49
CA GLN A 29 -11.38 11.75 5.08
C GLN A 29 -10.73 11.17 3.81
N PHE A 30 -10.45 12.01 2.82
CA PHE A 30 -9.81 11.59 1.58
C PHE A 30 -8.39 11.07 1.82
N SER A 31 -7.61 11.72 2.68
CA SER A 31 -6.27 11.25 3.05
C SER A 31 -6.30 9.84 3.68
N LYS A 32 -7.22 9.58 4.61
CA LYS A 32 -7.38 8.24 5.21
C LYS A 32 -7.85 7.19 4.22
N ALA A 33 -8.73 7.56 3.29
CA ALA A 33 -9.18 6.63 2.24
C ALA A 33 -8.03 6.25 1.29
N ARG A 34 -7.18 7.22 0.94
CA ARG A 34 -5.99 7.02 0.12
C ARG A 34 -4.96 6.12 0.82
N GLU A 35 -4.70 6.37 2.10
CA GLU A 35 -3.84 5.51 2.92
C GLU A 35 -4.32 4.05 2.94
N LYS A 36 -5.63 3.83 3.18
CA LYS A 36 -6.24 2.49 3.10
C LYS A 36 -6.08 1.84 1.73
N ALA A 37 -6.18 2.61 0.65
CA ALA A 37 -5.96 2.11 -0.70
C ALA A 37 -4.51 1.64 -0.89
N TYR A 38 -3.53 2.34 -0.32
CA TYR A 38 -2.12 1.92 -0.36
C TYR A 38 -1.88 0.60 0.37
N PHE A 39 -2.42 0.44 1.58
CA PHE A 39 -2.33 -0.85 2.28
C PHE A 39 -3.07 -1.98 1.55
N ALA A 40 -4.18 -1.69 0.88
CA ALA A 40 -4.88 -2.67 0.05
C ALA A 40 -4.05 -3.11 -1.16
N ALA A 41 -3.38 -2.16 -1.84
CA ALA A 41 -2.47 -2.44 -2.94
C ALA A 41 -1.29 -3.32 -2.49
N MET A 42 -0.60 -2.92 -1.40
CA MET A 42 0.49 -3.72 -0.82
C MET A 42 0.03 -5.13 -0.45
N LYS A 43 -1.16 -5.29 0.13
CA LYS A 43 -1.71 -6.61 0.48
C LYS A 43 -2.01 -7.47 -0.75
N ALA A 44 -2.50 -6.87 -1.84
CA ALA A 44 -2.70 -7.56 -3.11
C ALA A 44 -1.37 -8.00 -3.71
N ASP A 45 -0.37 -7.11 -3.71
CA ASP A 45 0.99 -7.38 -4.18
C ASP A 45 1.65 -8.52 -3.42
N MET A 46 1.53 -8.57 -2.09
CA MET A 46 2.08 -9.69 -1.29
C MET A 46 1.44 -11.04 -1.64
N ARG A 47 0.13 -11.07 -1.93
CA ARG A 47 -0.55 -12.30 -2.35
C ARG A 47 -0.15 -12.72 -3.76
N ASN A 48 0.02 -11.76 -4.66
CA ASN A 48 0.52 -12.01 -6.01
C ASN A 48 1.96 -12.55 -5.97
N LEU A 49 2.81 -11.93 -5.17
CA LEU A 49 4.18 -12.39 -4.94
C LEU A 49 4.20 -13.83 -4.44
N ALA A 50 3.32 -14.19 -3.51
CA ALA A 50 3.22 -15.56 -3.03
C ALA A 50 2.88 -16.54 -4.16
N ALA A 51 1.89 -16.23 -4.99
CA ALA A 51 1.55 -17.07 -6.14
C ALA A 51 2.74 -17.23 -7.11
N GLN A 52 3.49 -16.17 -7.38
CA GLN A 52 4.66 -16.22 -8.25
C GLN A 52 5.82 -17.02 -7.66
N GLN A 53 6.05 -16.92 -6.35
CA GLN A 53 7.05 -17.71 -5.65
C GLN A 53 6.74 -19.20 -5.69
N GLU A 54 5.47 -19.59 -5.49
CA GLU A 54 5.05 -20.99 -5.61
C GLU A 54 5.23 -21.53 -7.04
N LEU A 55 4.92 -20.72 -8.06
CA LEU A 55 5.14 -21.08 -9.46
C LEU A 55 6.62 -21.27 -9.77
N TYR A 56 7.48 -20.38 -9.28
CA TYR A 56 8.93 -20.47 -9.45
C TYR A 56 9.51 -21.68 -8.73
N TYR A 57 9.05 -21.97 -7.51
CA TYR A 57 9.48 -23.15 -6.76
C TYR A 57 9.10 -24.45 -7.49
N ALA A 58 7.95 -24.50 -8.16
CA ALA A 58 7.51 -25.66 -8.93
C ALA A 58 8.45 -26.02 -10.09
N THR A 59 9.23 -25.06 -10.60
CA THR A 59 10.19 -25.28 -11.70
C THR A 59 11.63 -25.38 -11.22
N GLU A 60 12.04 -24.53 -10.28
CA GLU A 60 13.44 -24.37 -9.86
C GLU A 60 13.76 -25.03 -8.51
N TYR A 61 12.77 -25.63 -7.84
CA TYR A 61 12.90 -26.27 -6.52
C TYR A 61 13.58 -25.40 -5.45
N SER A 62 13.47 -24.08 -5.61
CA SER A 62 14.01 -23.06 -4.71
C SER A 62 13.21 -21.78 -4.88
N TYR A 63 13.18 -20.94 -3.84
CA TYR A 63 12.59 -19.59 -3.95
C TYR A 63 13.67 -18.58 -4.36
N THR A 64 13.26 -17.47 -4.98
CA THR A 64 14.18 -16.43 -5.45
C THR A 64 13.87 -15.08 -4.81
N SER A 65 14.90 -14.25 -4.61
CA SER A 65 14.76 -12.85 -4.19
C SER A 65 14.75 -11.90 -5.39
N SER A 66 14.99 -12.40 -6.60
CA SER A 66 14.92 -11.62 -7.83
C SER A 66 13.46 -11.47 -8.26
N LEU A 67 12.91 -10.26 -8.10
CA LEU A 67 11.58 -9.94 -8.62
C LEU A 67 11.49 -10.08 -10.15
N ALA A 68 12.62 -9.90 -10.86
CA ALA A 68 12.68 -10.08 -12.31
C ALA A 68 12.48 -11.54 -12.71
N ASP A 69 13.07 -12.48 -11.97
CA ASP A 69 12.94 -13.92 -12.23
C ASP A 69 11.52 -14.42 -11.99
N LEU A 70 10.80 -13.77 -11.06
CA LEU A 70 9.38 -14.01 -10.79
C LEU A 70 8.44 -13.39 -11.83
N GLY A 71 8.96 -12.49 -12.69
CA GLY A 71 8.10 -11.63 -13.51
C GLY A 71 7.16 -10.76 -12.65
N PHE A 72 7.59 -10.39 -11.44
CA PHE A 72 6.81 -9.61 -10.51
C PHE A 72 6.81 -8.14 -10.92
N VAL A 73 5.62 -7.53 -10.95
CA VAL A 73 5.44 -6.10 -11.15
C VAL A 73 4.67 -5.57 -9.96
N ALA A 74 5.31 -4.70 -9.17
CA ALA A 74 4.67 -4.05 -8.04
C ALA A 74 3.62 -3.03 -8.50
N SER A 75 2.64 -2.77 -7.64
CA SER A 75 1.73 -1.64 -7.80
C SER A 75 2.50 -0.31 -7.74
N GLU A 76 1.88 0.77 -8.24
CA GLU A 76 2.50 2.10 -8.28
C GLU A 76 3.03 2.53 -6.91
N ALA A 77 4.31 2.94 -6.87
CA ALA A 77 5.02 3.39 -5.67
C ALA A 77 5.06 2.39 -4.50
N VAL A 78 4.82 1.09 -4.77
CA VAL A 78 5.05 0.00 -3.82
C VAL A 78 6.44 -0.57 -4.01
N ASN A 79 7.23 -0.56 -2.94
CA ASN A 79 8.56 -1.14 -2.90
C ASN A 79 8.50 -2.48 -2.16
N VAL A 80 8.81 -3.56 -2.87
CA VAL A 80 8.84 -4.92 -2.33
C VAL A 80 10.27 -5.39 -2.18
N THR A 81 10.63 -5.86 -0.99
CA THR A 81 11.96 -6.40 -0.68
C THR A 81 11.84 -7.84 -0.21
N PRO A 82 11.98 -8.82 -1.13
CA PRO A 82 11.96 -10.23 -0.79
C PRO A 82 13.34 -10.71 -0.31
N VAL A 83 13.32 -11.68 0.60
CA VAL A 83 14.47 -12.49 1.01
C VAL A 83 14.05 -13.94 0.80
N ALA A 84 14.87 -14.71 0.10
CA ALA A 84 14.52 -16.08 -0.27
C ALA A 84 15.66 -17.05 0.01
N SER A 85 15.28 -18.30 0.22
CA SER A 85 16.15 -19.45 0.41
C SER A 85 15.55 -20.65 -0.31
N THR A 86 16.24 -21.79 -0.28
CA THR A 86 15.72 -23.04 -0.88
C THR A 86 14.46 -23.56 -0.20
N SER A 87 14.25 -23.27 1.08
CA SER A 87 13.16 -23.87 1.90
C SER A 87 12.15 -22.86 2.45
N GLY A 88 12.24 -21.59 2.03
CA GLY A 88 11.30 -20.55 2.43
C GLY A 88 11.71 -19.18 1.93
N TRP A 89 10.76 -18.25 1.97
CA TRP A 89 10.98 -16.86 1.61
C TRP A 89 10.14 -15.94 2.49
N SER A 90 10.55 -14.69 2.58
CA SER A 90 9.79 -13.64 3.23
C SER A 90 9.89 -12.35 2.44
N ALA A 91 8.93 -11.45 2.61
CA ALA A 91 8.98 -10.15 1.96
C ALA A 91 8.35 -9.08 2.84
N THR A 92 8.85 -7.87 2.67
CA THR A 92 8.22 -6.65 3.16
C THR A 92 7.84 -5.76 1.99
N ALA A 93 6.68 -5.13 2.09
CA ALA A 93 6.21 -4.09 1.17
C ALA A 93 6.08 -2.77 1.92
N THR A 94 6.60 -1.69 1.32
CA THR A 94 6.41 -0.30 1.78
C THR A 94 5.86 0.52 0.62
N HIS A 95 5.29 1.68 0.91
CA HIS A 95 4.78 2.60 -0.10
C HIS A 95 5.40 3.99 0.10
N ASP A 96 5.85 4.65 -0.97
CA ASP A 96 6.60 5.92 -0.90
C ASP A 96 5.87 7.06 -0.19
N ALA A 97 4.54 7.06 -0.26
CA ALA A 97 3.68 8.05 0.40
C ALA A 97 3.45 7.78 1.91
N LEU A 98 3.96 6.68 2.46
CA LEU A 98 3.86 6.30 3.86
C LEU A 98 5.23 6.38 4.54
N GLY A 99 5.27 6.31 5.87
CA GLY A 99 6.50 6.22 6.64
C GLY A 99 7.27 4.93 6.37
N ALA A 100 8.60 4.95 6.57
CA ALA A 100 9.46 3.78 6.33
C ALA A 100 9.13 2.56 7.21
N SER A 101 8.42 2.77 8.32
CA SER A 101 7.93 1.72 9.21
C SER A 101 6.49 1.33 8.96
N GLU A 102 5.84 1.85 7.91
CA GLU A 102 4.46 1.56 7.54
C GLU A 102 4.42 0.68 6.29
N GLY A 103 3.85 -0.51 6.42
CA GLY A 103 3.86 -1.46 5.32
C GLY A 103 3.25 -2.80 5.67
N CYS A 104 3.50 -3.78 4.81
CA CYS A 104 3.02 -5.15 4.95
C CYS A 104 4.17 -6.15 4.94
N ALA A 105 3.96 -7.29 5.60
CA ALA A 105 4.92 -8.37 5.74
C ALA A 105 4.24 -9.72 5.50
N ILE A 106 4.99 -10.67 4.92
CA ILE A 106 4.58 -12.05 4.69
C ILE A 106 5.80 -12.98 4.77
N TYR A 107 5.60 -14.24 5.18
CA TYR A 107 6.62 -15.29 5.09
C TYR A 107 6.01 -16.65 4.76
N TYR A 108 6.86 -17.53 4.21
CA TYR A 108 6.60 -18.93 3.90
C TYR A 108 7.80 -19.82 4.24
N GLY A 109 7.50 -21.08 4.53
CA GLY A 109 8.46 -22.12 4.85
C GLY A 109 9.34 -21.77 6.05
N THR A 110 10.64 -22.04 5.92
CA THR A 110 11.62 -21.83 7.02
C THR A 110 12.15 -20.39 7.11
N ALA A 111 11.59 -19.45 6.35
CA ALA A 111 12.05 -18.06 6.40
C ALA A 111 11.74 -17.44 7.76
N THR A 112 12.67 -16.62 8.27
CA THR A 112 12.41 -15.83 9.47
C THR A 112 11.31 -14.81 9.18
N PRO A 113 10.23 -14.77 9.99
CA PRO A 113 9.17 -13.78 9.83
C PRO A 113 9.74 -12.36 9.89
N PRO A 114 9.53 -11.53 8.86
CA PRO A 114 10.05 -10.18 8.85
C PRO A 114 9.17 -9.27 9.70
N THR A 115 9.80 -8.32 10.39
CA THR A 115 9.12 -7.31 11.20
C THR A 115 9.13 -5.97 10.48
N ILE A 116 7.96 -5.36 10.35
CA ILE A 116 7.80 -3.99 9.85
C ILE A 116 7.02 -3.17 10.87
N GLY A 117 7.61 -2.06 11.33
CA GLY A 117 7.06 -1.32 12.46
C GLY A 117 6.90 -2.22 13.70
N SER A 118 5.67 -2.38 14.16
CA SER A 118 5.30 -3.25 15.29
C SER A 118 4.62 -4.56 14.89
N VAL A 119 4.56 -4.89 13.59
CA VAL A 119 3.90 -6.11 13.12
C VAL A 119 4.89 -7.14 12.60
N THR A 120 4.64 -8.39 12.96
CA THR A 120 5.36 -9.57 12.50
C THR A 120 4.32 -10.63 12.19
N PRO A 121 4.34 -11.30 11.02
CA PRO A 121 3.37 -12.34 10.74
C PRO A 121 3.54 -13.52 11.70
N GLU A 122 2.45 -13.96 12.33
CA GLU A 122 2.46 -15.03 13.33
C GLU A 122 2.33 -16.42 12.68
N ALA A 123 1.65 -16.50 11.55
CA ALA A 123 1.47 -17.71 10.76
C ALA A 123 1.99 -17.54 9.33
N GLU A 124 2.43 -18.65 8.74
CA GLU A 124 2.83 -18.73 7.34
C GLU A 124 1.68 -18.31 6.41
N GLY A 125 2.02 -17.56 5.36
CA GLY A 125 1.06 -17.02 4.39
C GLY A 125 0.14 -15.92 4.92
N GLN A 126 0.25 -15.54 6.19
CA GLN A 126 -0.47 -14.42 6.75
C GLN A 126 0.15 -13.11 6.29
N VAL A 127 -0.62 -12.31 5.53
CA VAL A 127 -0.24 -10.91 5.24
C VAL A 127 -0.66 -10.03 6.41
N VAL A 128 0.32 -9.55 7.17
CA VAL A 128 0.11 -8.52 8.20
C VAL A 128 0.55 -7.16 7.70
N CYS A 129 -0.15 -6.11 8.10
CA CYS A 129 0.22 -4.73 7.78
C CYS A 129 0.12 -3.88 9.04
N THR A 130 0.83 -2.76 9.09
CA THR A 130 0.92 -1.87 10.25
C THR A 130 -0.31 -1.00 10.51
N GLN A 131 -1.36 -1.12 9.70
CA GLN A 131 -2.61 -0.36 9.83
C GLN A 131 -3.59 -1.00 10.82
#